data_AF-A3MUG6-F1
#
_entry.id   AF-A3MUG6-F1
#
_cell.length_a   1.000
_cell.length_b   1.000
_cell.length_c   1.000
_cell.angle_alpha   90.00
_cell.angle_beta   90.00
_cell.angle_gamma   90.00
#
_symmetry.space_group_name_H-M   'P 1'
#
loop_
_entity.id
_entity.type
_entity.pdbx_description
1 polymer ?
#
loop_
_entity_poly.entity_id
_entity_poly.type
_entity_poly.pdbx_seq_one_letter_code
_entity_poly.pdbx_strand_id
1 'polypeptide(L)'
;MRKEPPKRHNLLELYRELRGAGVEFSPELVEGLAVLTKYYATSRYPDAAGGPPSELFTRREAAYAVEIAAEVVKLASLAYGGGESC
;
A
#
# COMPACT_ATOMS: atom_id res chain seq x y z
N MET A 1 6.65 5.73 -23.80
CA MET A 1 7.44 6.42 -22.75
C MET A 1 6.97 5.89 -21.40
N ARG A 2 7.79 5.11 -20.67
CA ARG A 2 7.48 4.74 -19.28
C ARG A 2 7.63 6.01 -18.43
N LYS A 3 6.53 6.53 -17.89
CA LYS A 3 6.57 7.65 -16.96
C LYS A 3 7.12 7.13 -15.63
N GLU A 4 8.11 7.81 -15.06
CA GLU A 4 8.61 7.44 -13.73
C GLU A 4 7.46 7.52 -12.71
N PRO A 5 7.29 6.49 -11.87
CA PRO A 5 6.28 6.54 -10.83
C PRO A 5 6.59 7.68 -9.86
N PRO A 6 5.57 8.40 -9.37
CA PRO A 6 5.79 9.45 -8.39
C PRO A 6 6.38 8.84 -7.11
N LYS A 7 7.43 9.46 -6.56
CA LYS A 7 8.09 9.05 -5.30
C LYS A 7 7.26 9.47 -4.09
N ARG A 8 6.02 9.01 -4.01
CA ARG A 8 5.08 9.30 -2.91
C ARG A 8 4.88 8.04 -2.07
N HIS A 9 4.78 8.23 -0.76
CA HIS A 9 4.53 7.15 0.20
C HIS A 9 3.04 7.01 0.56
N ASN A 10 2.19 7.87 0.00
CA ASN A 10 0.75 7.82 0.20
C ASN A 10 0.12 6.91 -0.87
N LEU A 11 -0.27 5.69 -0.47
CA LEU A 11 -0.83 4.70 -1.38
C LEU A 11 -2.21 5.09 -1.91
N LEU A 12 -2.97 5.92 -1.18
CA LEU A 12 -4.26 6.42 -1.66
C LEU A 12 -4.07 7.41 -2.83
N GLU A 13 -3.05 8.25 -2.77
CA GLU A 13 -2.72 9.14 -3.91
C GLU A 13 -2.28 8.34 -5.13
N LEU A 14 -1.45 7.31 -4.94
CA LEU A 14 -1.07 6.40 -6.02
C LEU A 14 -2.28 5.69 -6.61
N TYR A 15 -3.19 5.20 -5.76
CA TYR A 15 -4.41 4.55 -6.21
C TYR A 15 -5.34 5.50 -6.96
N ARG A 16 -5.46 6.78 -6.57
CA ARG A 16 -6.26 7.76 -7.33
C ARG A 16 -5.76 7.93 -8.75
N GLU A 17 -4.45 7.97 -8.95
CA GLU A 17 -3.83 8.02 -10.28
C GLU A 17 -4.12 6.74 -11.08
N LEU A 18 -4.02 5.56 -10.45
CA LEU A 18 -4.35 4.27 -11.07
C LEU A 18 -5.83 4.13 -11.42
N ARG A 19 -6.73 4.60 -10.56
CA ARG A 19 -8.17 4.65 -10.81
C ARG A 19 -8.48 5.51 -12.02
N GLY A 20 -7.80 6.65 -12.17
CA GLY A 20 -7.89 7.48 -13.37
C GLY A 20 -7.46 6.77 -14.66
N ALA A 21 -6.65 5.71 -14.55
CA ALA A 21 -6.22 4.85 -15.66
C ALA A 21 -7.10 3.58 -15.83
N GLY A 22 -8.19 3.43 -15.08
CA GLY A 22 -9.14 2.32 -15.19
C GLY A 22 -8.86 1.13 -14.28
N VAL A 23 -7.98 1.25 -13.29
CA VAL A 23 -7.75 0.21 -12.27
C VAL A 23 -8.70 0.41 -11.10
N GLU A 24 -9.55 -0.59 -10.83
CA GLU A 24 -10.51 -0.55 -9.72
C GLU A 24 -10.12 -1.56 -8.64
N PHE A 25 -9.96 -1.09 -7.40
CA PHE A 25 -9.77 -1.95 -6.22
C PHE A 25 -11.07 -2.06 -5.43
N SER A 26 -11.26 -3.19 -4.73
CA SER A 26 -12.40 -3.36 -3.83
C SER A 26 -12.36 -2.32 -2.70
N PRO A 27 -13.52 -1.93 -2.15
CA PRO A 27 -13.58 -0.98 -1.03
C PRO A 27 -12.69 -1.38 0.16
N GLU A 28 -12.65 -2.67 0.48
CA GLU A 28 -11.86 -3.24 1.57
C GLU A 28 -10.36 -3.05 1.32
N LEU A 29 -9.92 -3.24 0.07
CA LEU A 29 -8.53 -3.04 -0.29
C LEU A 29 -8.13 -1.56 -0.23
N VAL A 30 -9.03 -0.65 -0.61
CA VAL A 30 -8.82 0.80 -0.49
C VAL A 30 -8.70 1.23 0.97
N GLU A 31 -9.50 0.69 1.87
CA GLU A 31 -9.34 0.88 3.31
C GLU A 31 -7.99 0.34 3.80
N GLY A 32 -7.59 -0.83 3.32
CA GLY A 32 -6.26 -1.41 3.56
C GLY A 32 -5.12 -0.47 3.12
N LEU A 33 -5.23 0.20 1.97
CA LEU A 33 -4.25 1.19 1.52
C LEU A 33 -4.13 2.37 2.49
N ALA A 34 -5.25 2.81 3.08
CA ALA A 34 -5.24 3.87 4.09
C ALA A 34 -4.51 3.42 5.36
N VAL A 35 -4.68 2.16 5.77
CA VAL A 35 -3.95 1.55 6.89
C VAL A 35 -2.45 1.52 6.61
N LEU A 36 -2.04 0.95 5.48
CA LEU A 36 -0.63 0.86 5.09
C LEU A 36 0.03 2.25 4.96
N THR A 37 -0.70 3.24 4.44
CA THR A 37 -0.21 4.63 4.33
C THR A 37 0.12 5.21 5.71
N LYS A 38 -0.72 4.96 6.72
CA LYS A 38 -0.45 5.40 8.12
C LYS A 38 0.80 4.71 8.67
N TYR A 39 0.93 3.40 8.42
CA TYR A 39 2.05 2.60 8.91
C TYR A 39 3.40 3.05 8.37
N TYR A 40 3.47 3.76 7.24
CA TYR A 40 4.72 4.34 6.76
C TYR A 40 5.41 5.24 7.79
N ALA A 41 4.66 6.08 8.52
CA ALA A 41 5.25 6.95 9.54
C ALA A 41 5.23 6.28 10.92
N THR A 42 4.10 5.71 11.32
CA THR A 42 3.90 5.22 12.70
C THR A 42 4.73 3.98 13.04
N SER A 43 5.15 3.18 12.06
CA SER A 43 6.03 2.03 12.34
C SER A 43 7.49 2.41 12.63
N ARG A 44 7.90 3.66 12.32
CA ARG A 44 9.30 4.09 12.39
C ARG A 44 9.54 5.19 13.42
N TYR A 45 8.56 6.06 13.63
CA TYR A 45 8.71 7.29 14.39
C TYR A 45 7.82 7.23 15.65
N PRO A 46 8.40 7.14 16.85
CA PRO A 46 7.63 7.05 18.10
C PRO A 46 6.68 8.23 18.33
N ASP A 47 7.10 9.43 17.92
CA ASP A 47 6.30 10.67 17.96
C ASP A 47 5.05 10.58 17.08
N ALA A 48 5.15 9.91 15.93
CA ALA A 48 3.99 9.68 15.05
C ALA A 48 3.06 8.58 15.58
N ALA A 49 3.58 7.64 16.37
CA ALA A 49 2.82 6.50 16.90
C ALA A 49 2.19 6.78 18.28
N GLY A 50 2.68 7.77 19.01
CA GLY A 50 2.28 8.02 20.41
C GLY A 50 2.97 7.10 21.41
N GLY A 51 4.13 6.53 21.06
CA GLY A 51 4.88 5.58 21.87
C GLY A 51 5.83 4.72 21.03
N PRO A 52 6.60 3.81 21.64
CA PRO A 52 7.50 2.92 20.91
C PRO A 52 6.70 2.04 19.92
N PRO A 53 6.97 2.08 18.60
CA PRO A 53 6.23 1.29 17.62
C PRO A 53 6.25 -0.22 17.92
N SER A 54 7.34 -0.73 18.50
CA SER A 54 7.48 -2.13 18.92
C SER A 54 6.46 -2.58 19.97
N GLU A 55 5.90 -1.65 20.74
CA GLU A 55 4.91 -1.94 21.79
C GLU A 55 3.47 -1.70 21.30
N LEU A 56 3.30 -0.91 20.25
CA LEU A 56 1.98 -0.49 19.76
C LEU A 56 1.44 -1.38 18.64
N PHE A 57 2.31 -1.94 17.80
CA PHE A 57 1.88 -2.81 16.70
C PHE A 57 1.58 -4.22 17.19
N THR A 58 0.33 -4.63 17.03
CA THR A 58 -0.10 -5.98 17.40
C THR A 58 0.18 -7.00 16.29
N ARG A 59 0.27 -8.29 16.64
CA ARG A 59 0.36 -9.39 15.65
C ARG A 59 -0.79 -9.36 14.64
N ARG A 60 -2.00 -8.98 15.09
CA ARG A 60 -3.20 -8.89 14.23
C ARG A 60 -3.04 -7.81 13.16
N GLU A 61 -2.55 -6.64 13.55
CA GLU A 61 -2.27 -5.53 12.62
C GLU A 61 -1.16 -5.87 11.64
N ALA A 62 -0.09 -6.51 12.11
CA ALA A 62 0.99 -6.97 11.26
C ALA A 62 0.50 -8.00 10.23
N ALA A 63 -0.29 -8.99 10.66
CA ALA A 63 -0.85 -10.01 9.77
C ALA A 63 -1.77 -9.38 8.72
N TYR A 64 -2.67 -8.49 9.14
CA TYR A 64 -3.57 -7.78 8.24
C TYR A 64 -2.79 -6.91 7.24
N ALA A 65 -1.75 -6.19 7.68
CA ALA A 65 -0.92 -5.39 6.79
C ALA A 65 -0.23 -6.23 5.71
N VAL A 66 0.27 -7.41 6.08
CA VAL A 66 0.90 -8.34 5.13
C VAL A 66 -0.12 -8.88 4.13
N GLU A 67 -1.32 -9.21 4.58
CA GLU A 67 -2.41 -9.70 3.71
C GLU A 67 -2.79 -8.65 2.66
N ILE A 68 -3.06 -7.42 3.09
CA ILE A 68 -3.38 -6.29 2.19
C ILE A 68 -2.21 -6.04 1.22
N ALA A 69 -0.96 -6.02 1.71
CA ALA A 69 0.20 -5.80 0.86
C ALA A 69 0.35 -6.90 -0.20
N ALA A 70 0.13 -8.16 0.17
CA ALA A 70 0.18 -9.30 -0.76
C ALA A 70 -0.89 -9.19 -1.86
N GLU A 71 -2.11 -8.78 -1.50
CA GLU A 71 -3.18 -8.56 -2.46
C GLU A 71 -2.86 -7.41 -3.44
N VAL A 72 -2.36 -6.28 -2.92
CA VAL A 72 -1.93 -5.16 -3.76
C VAL A 72 -0.83 -5.57 -4.73
N VAL A 73 0.19 -6.28 -4.26
CA VAL A 73 1.30 -6.77 -5.11
C VAL A 73 0.77 -7.72 -6.16
N LYS A 74 -0.10 -8.66 -5.81
CA LYS A 74 -0.71 -9.60 -6.75
C LYS A 74 -1.46 -8.85 -7.86
N LEU A 75 -2.30 -7.88 -7.52
CA LEU A 75 -3.05 -7.10 -8.50
C LEU A 75 -2.14 -6.24 -9.37
N ALA A 76 -1.13 -5.61 -8.78
CA ALA A 76 -0.13 -4.86 -9.53
C ALA A 76 0.64 -5.77 -10.50
N SER A 77 1.05 -6.96 -10.07
CA SER A 77 1.71 -7.95 -10.91
C SER A 77 0.81 -8.44 -12.04
N LEU A 78 -0.50 -8.58 -11.83
CA LEU A 78 -1.43 -8.93 -12.92
C LEU A 78 -1.59 -7.77 -13.91
N ALA A 79 -1.68 -6.53 -13.42
CA ALA A 79 -1.86 -5.34 -14.24
C ALA A 79 -0.59 -4.99 -15.07
N TYR A 80 0.60 -5.25 -14.53
CA TYR A 80 1.89 -4.87 -15.15
C TYR A 80 2.72 -6.07 -15.64
N GLY A 81 2.39 -7.30 -15.25
CA GLY A 81 3.09 -8.54 -15.61
C GLY A 81 2.81 -9.05 -17.02
N GLY A 82 2.00 -8.35 -17.83
CA GLY A 82 1.90 -8.57 -19.28
C GLY A 82 3.11 -8.07 -20.09
N GLY A 83 4.23 -7.79 -19.43
CA GLY A 83 5.43 -7.18 -20.01
C GLY A 83 6.70 -8.03 -19.96
N GLU A 84 6.60 -9.34 -19.67
CA GLU A 84 7.73 -10.27 -19.76
C GLU A 84 7.29 -11.58 -20.47
N SER A 85 7.33 -11.54 -21.80
CA SER A 85 7.52 -12.70 -22.68
C SER A 85 7.98 -12.18 -24.04
N CYS A 86 9.30 -12.05 -24.19
CA CYS A 86 10.05 -12.10 -25.44
C CYS A 86 11.28 -12.95 -25.19
#